data_AF-A0A950CVQ7-F1
#
_entry.id   AF-A0A950CVQ7-F1
#
_cell.length_a   1.000
_cell.length_b   1.000
_cell.length_c   1.000
_cell.angle_alpha   90.00
_cell.angle_beta   90.00
_cell.angle_gamma   90.00
#
_symmetry.space_group_name_H-M   'P 1'
#
loop_
_entity.id
_entity.type
_entity.pdbx_description
1 polymer ?
#
loop_
_entity_poly.entity_id
_entity_poly.type
_entity_poly.pdbx_seq_one_letter_code
_entity_poly.pdbx_strand_id
1 'polypeptide(L)' 'MIQQTSPQIGGMGHSVKRKEDRRFLLGKGNYVDDIHLPHMVYGQLVRSPFAHA' A
#
# COMPACT_ATOMS: atom_id res chain seq x y z
N MET A 1 32.23 -0.27 -12.91
CA MET A 1 31.22 0.07 -13.94
C MET A 1 29.89 -0.48 -13.47
N ILE A 2 28.87 0.36 -13.28
CA ILE A 2 27.53 -0.14 -12.96
C ILE A 2 26.96 -0.67 -14.27
N GLN A 3 26.74 -1.98 -14.35
CA GLN A 3 26.05 -2.57 -15.50
C GLN A 3 24.58 -2.18 -15.39
N GLN A 4 24.16 -1.23 -16.23
CA GLN A 4 22.76 -0.85 -16.38
C GLN A 4 22.17 -1.59 -17.58
N THR A 5 20.92 -2.03 -17.46
CA THR A 5 20.16 -2.55 -18.61
C THR A 5 19.88 -1.43 -19.62
N SER A 6 19.33 -1.73 -20.80
CA SER A 6 18.98 -0.65 -21.75
C SER A 6 17.93 0.30 -21.16
N PRO A 7 17.98 1.62 -21.49
CA PRO A 7 17.02 2.59 -20.97
C PRO A 7 15.56 2.28 -21.30
N GLN A 8 15.31 1.63 -22.44
CA GLN A 8 13.96 1.23 -22.87
C GLN A 8 13.35 0.17 -21.95
N ILE A 9 14.19 -0.70 -21.36
CA ILE A 9 13.73 -1.72 -20.41
C ILE A 9 13.49 -1.11 -19.02
N GLY A 10 14.28 -0.11 -18.63
CA GLY A 10 14.18 0.51 -17.30
C GLY A 10 14.39 -0.50 -16.16
N GLY A 11 15.26 -1.49 -16.39
CA GLY A 11 15.57 -2.56 -15.45
C GLY A 11 16.64 -2.16 -14.42
N MET A 12 17.53 -3.11 -14.10
CA MET A 12 18.53 -2.91 -13.04
C MET A 12 19.42 -1.69 -13.27
N GLY A 13 19.67 -0.95 -12.18
CA GLY A 13 20.59 0.19 -12.15
C GLY A 13 20.01 1.53 -12.62
N HIS A 14 18.74 1.59 -13.01
CA HIS A 14 18.05 2.83 -13.40
C HIS A 14 17.27 3.46 -12.24
N SER A 15 17.23 4.80 -12.20
CA SER A 15 16.32 5.55 -11.33
C SER A 15 14.97 5.72 -12.04
N VAL A 16 14.05 4.77 -11.82
CA VAL A 16 12.74 4.75 -12.47
C VAL A 16 11.68 5.30 -11.53
N LYS A 17 10.72 6.06 -12.07
CA LYS A 17 9.55 6.51 -11.30
C LYS A 17 8.72 5.30 -10.86
N ARG A 18 8.15 5.37 -9.66
CA ARG A 18 7.37 4.25 -9.11
C ARG A 18 6.07 4.09 -9.89
N LYS A 19 5.68 2.85 -10.15
CA LYS A 19 4.43 2.54 -10.85
C LYS A 19 3.22 2.87 -9.98
N GLU A 20 3.38 2.74 -8.67
CA GLU A 20 2.36 2.87 -7.66
C GLU A 20 1.98 4.34 -7.37
N ASP A 21 2.87 5.29 -7.65
CA ASP A 21 2.65 6.73 -7.42
C ASP A 21 1.33 7.20 -8.05
N ARG A 22 1.03 6.74 -9.26
CA ARG A 22 -0.20 7.12 -9.96
C ARG A 22 -1.45 6.78 -9.15
N ARG A 23 -1.55 5.57 -8.58
CA ARG A 23 -2.75 5.19 -7.82
C ARG A 23 -2.76 5.81 -6.43
N PHE A 24 -1.61 5.98 -5.80
CA PHE A 24 -1.53 6.57 -4.47
C PHE A 24 -1.82 8.07 -4.48
N LEU A 25 -1.21 8.84 -5.37
CA LEU A 25 -1.37 10.30 -5.44
C LEU A 25 -2.77 10.72 -5.88
N LEU A 26 -3.51 9.84 -6.56
CA LEU A 26 -4.87 10.10 -7.04
C LEU A 26 -5.95 9.59 -6.07
N GLY A 27 -5.59 9.09 -4.89
CA GLY A 27 -6.57 8.48 -3.96
C GLY A 27 -7.23 7.23 -4.54
N LYS A 28 -6.55 6.54 -5.46
CA LYS A 28 -6.95 5.24 -6.03
C LYS A 28 -6.16 4.10 -5.42
N GLY A 29 -5.66 4.30 -4.20
CA GLY A 29 -5.24 3.21 -3.33
C GLY A 29 -6.41 2.25 -3.09
N ASN A 30 -6.09 1.05 -2.63
CA ASN A 30 -7.09 0.11 -2.13
C ASN A 30 -6.47 -0.55 -0.90
N TYR A 31 -6.71 0.07 0.24
CA TYR A 31 -6.30 -0.38 1.56
C TYR A 31 -7.42 -1.20 2.20
N VAL A 32 -7.15 -1.82 3.34
CA VAL A 32 -8.10 -2.73 4.00
C VAL A 32 -9.44 -2.05 4.30
N ASP A 33 -9.41 -0.80 4.72
CA ASP A 33 -10.62 -0.04 5.09
C ASP A 33 -11.37 0.55 3.89
N ASP A 34 -10.76 0.56 2.69
CA ASP A 34 -11.42 0.99 1.45
C ASP A 34 -12.38 -0.10 0.90
N ILE A 35 -12.31 -1.32 1.46
CA ILE A 35 -13.09 -2.47 1.01
C ILE A 35 -14.52 -2.36 1.52
N HIS A 36 -15.49 -2.44 0.60
CA HIS A 36 -16.91 -2.52 0.93
C HIS A 36 -17.55 -3.76 0.28
N LEU A 37 -18.04 -4.68 1.11
CA LEU A 37 -18.72 -5.90 0.66
C LEU A 37 -20.21 -5.85 1.04
N PRO A 38 -21.09 -6.51 0.26
CA PRO A 38 -22.49 -6.68 0.66
C PRO A 38 -22.58 -7.32 2.05
N HIS A 39 -23.39 -6.75 2.93
CA HIS A 39 -23.61 -7.22 4.31
C HIS A 39 -22.36 -7.20 5.22
N MET A 40 -21.32 -6.42 4.88
CA MET A 40 -20.15 -6.25 5.74
C MET A 40 -20.54 -5.69 7.11
N VAL A 41 -20.01 -6.28 8.18
CA VAL A 41 -20.20 -5.85 9.57
C VAL A 41 -18.90 -5.35 10.16
N TYR A 42 -18.99 -4.49 11.17
CA TYR A 42 -17.84 -3.95 11.90
C TYR A 42 -17.80 -4.52 13.32
N GLY A 43 -16.60 -4.89 13.76
CA GLY A 43 -16.34 -5.38 15.12
C GLY A 43 -15.32 -4.50 15.84
N GLN A 44 -15.54 -4.27 17.13
CA GLN A 44 -14.60 -3.57 18.00
C GLN A 44 -14.48 -4.32 19.33
N LEU A 45 -13.28 -4.32 19.90
CA LEU A 45 -13.02 -4.91 21.21
C LEU A 45 -13.04 -3.81 22.29
N VAL A 46 -13.86 -3.99 23.33
CA VAL A 46 -13.77 -3.18 24.55
C VAL A 46 -12.50 -3.58 25.29
N ARG A 47 -11.63 -2.61 25.54
CA ARG A 47 -10.34 -2.84 26.21
C ARG A 47 -10.49 -2.61 27.72
N SER A 48 -9.73 -3.36 28.50
CA SER A 48 -9.64 -3.14 29.95
C SER A 48 -9.14 -1.73 30.25
N PRO A 49 -9.76 -1.00 31.21
CA PRO A 49 -9.19 0.24 31.72
C PRO A 49 -8.04 0.00 32.72
N PHE A 50 -7.85 -1.24 33.18
CA PHE A 50 -6.80 -1.62 34.14
C PHE A 50 -5.74 -2.50 33.49
N ALA A 51 -4.47 -2.22 33.80
CA ALA A 51 -3.34 -3.01 33.32
C ALA A 51 -3.20 -4.37 34.02
N HIS A 52 -3.71 -4.50 35.25
CA HIS A 52 -3.73 -5.71 36.07
C HIS A 52 -4.95 -5.66 36.98
N ALA A 53 -5.70 -6.76 37.09
CA ALA A 53 -6.95 -6.86 37.85
C ALA A 53 -6.97 -8.16 38.66
#